data_AF-A0AAV5TJP9-F1
#
_entry.id   AF-A0AAV5TJP9-F1
#
_cell.length_a   1.000
_cell.length_b   1.000
_cell.length_c   1.000
_cell.angle_alpha   90.00
_cell.angle_beta   90.00
_cell.angle_gamma   90.00
#
_symmetry.space_group_name_H-M   'P 1'
#
loop_
_entity.id
_entity.type
_entity.pdbx_description
1 polymer ?
#
loop_
_entity_poly.entity_id
_entity_poly.type
_entity_poly.pdbx_seq_one_letter_code
_entity_poly.pdbx_strand_id
1 'polypeptide(L)'
;FQFNLRNEEGFYVQRAGVMTCVNYIPTPAAPSDCQNGGVRYKDTCLCLAHYEGEHCQNIICENGGTPVFGFCQCAGGWAGPFCTYHRSTHEYS
;
A
#
# COMPACT_ATOMS: atom_id res chain seq x y z
N PHE A 1 11.93 -14.19 -5.48
CA PHE A 1 13.26 -14.76 -5.19
C PHE A 1 13.25 -15.32 -3.78
N GLN A 2 13.31 -16.64 -3.62
CA GLN A 2 13.31 -17.29 -2.30
C GLN A 2 14.71 -17.87 -2.04
N PHE A 3 15.39 -17.33 -1.05
CA PHE A 3 16.70 -17.80 -0.62
C PHE A 3 16.50 -18.98 0.34
N ASN A 4 16.71 -20.20 -0.16
CA ASN A 4 16.66 -21.41 0.66
C ASN A 4 18.06 -21.71 1.20
N LEU A 5 18.31 -21.30 2.46
CA LEU A 5 19.54 -21.62 3.17
C LEU A 5 19.34 -22.89 4.01
N ARG A 6 20.29 -23.82 3.94
CA ARG A 6 20.33 -25.01 4.78
C ARG A 6 21.66 -25.11 5.51
N ASN A 7 21.66 -25.65 6.73
CA ASN A 7 22.88 -26.01 7.43
C ASN A 7 23.41 -27.39 6.95
N GLU A 8 24.59 -27.79 7.43
CA GLU A 8 25.24 -29.07 7.07
C GLU A 8 24.43 -30.30 7.49
N GLU A 9 23.55 -30.15 8.48
CA GLU A 9 22.63 -31.18 8.98
C GLU A 9 21.31 -31.25 8.18
N GLY A 10 21.12 -30.35 7.20
CA GLY A 10 19.98 -30.33 6.29
C GLY A 10 18.76 -29.53 6.76
N PHE A 11 18.82 -28.84 7.90
CA PHE A 11 17.75 -27.98 8.42
C PHE A 11 17.67 -26.65 7.66
N TYR A 12 16.45 -26.16 7.48
CA TYR A 12 16.20 -24.85 6.86
C TYR A 12 16.47 -23.71 7.84
N VAL A 13 17.27 -22.74 7.41
CA VAL A 13 17.56 -21.53 8.18
C VAL A 13 16.58 -20.45 7.79
N GLN A 14 15.84 -19.91 8.76
CA GLN A 14 14.98 -18.74 8.60
C GLN A 14 15.51 -17.56 9.42
N ARG A 15 15.34 -16.34 8.91
CA ARG A 15 15.65 -15.13 9.70
C ARG A 15 14.53 -14.92 10.72
N ALA A 16 14.90 -14.81 11.98
CA ALA A 16 14.03 -14.32 13.04
C ALA A 16 14.44 -12.88 13.40
N GLY A 17 13.44 -12.02 13.63
CA GLY A 17 13.64 -10.64 14.08
C GLY A 17 12.62 -10.28 15.14
N VAL A 18 12.91 -9.27 15.95
CA VAL A 18 11.94 -8.73 16.92
C VAL A 18 10.91 -7.92 16.15
N MET A 19 9.64 -8.24 16.31
CA MET A 19 8.53 -7.46 15.78
C MET A 19 7.74 -6.86 16.93
N THR A 20 7.43 -5.57 16.82
CA THR A 20 6.59 -4.84 17.78
C THR A 20 5.35 -4.34 17.07
N CYS A 21 4.18 -4.69 17.59
CA CYS A 21 2.92 -4.11 17.12
C CYS A 21 2.83 -2.67 17.60
N VAL A 22 2.75 -1.73 16.67
CA VAL A 22 2.53 -0.31 16.94
C VAL A 22 1.33 0.15 16.12
N ASN A 23 0.57 1.10 16.66
CA ASN A 23 -0.56 1.73 15.96
C ASN A 23 -0.13 2.95 15.11
N TYR A 24 1.16 3.16 14.94
CA TYR A 24 1.76 4.20 14.13
C TYR A 24 2.88 3.60 13.28
N ILE A 25 3.25 4.26 12.19
CA ILE A 25 4.35 3.79 11.34
C ILE A 25 5.66 4.13 12.06
N PRO A 26 6.44 3.14 12.56
CA PRO A 26 7.59 3.40 13.43
C PRO A 26 8.78 3.97 12.67
N THR A 27 8.77 3.85 11.35
CA THR A 27 9.75 4.48 10.47
C THR A 27 9.18 5.80 9.99
N PRO A 28 9.75 6.96 10.39
CA PRO A 28 9.39 8.24 9.81
C PRO A 28 9.50 8.13 8.29
N ALA A 29 8.49 8.63 7.55
CA ALA A 29 8.62 8.78 6.11
C ALA A 29 9.92 9.57 5.87
N ALA A 30 10.83 9.02 5.08
CA ALA A 30 12.04 9.74 4.71
C ALA A 30 11.62 11.12 4.17
N PRO A 31 12.31 12.21 4.53
CA PRO A 31 12.00 13.53 3.98
C PRO A 31 12.09 13.41 2.47
N SER A 32 10.94 13.37 1.83
CA SER A 32 10.83 13.08 0.42
C SER A 32 9.71 13.91 -0.15
N ASP A 33 9.92 14.31 -1.39
CA ASP A 33 8.90 14.94 -2.22
C ASP A 33 7.74 13.96 -2.52
N CYS A 34 7.82 12.70 -2.06
CA CYS A 34 6.81 11.67 -2.26
C CYS A 34 5.62 11.84 -1.29
N GLN A 35 4.42 11.95 -1.84
CA GLN A 35 3.16 12.12 -1.13
C GLN A 35 2.50 10.77 -0.81
N ASN A 36 1.40 10.81 -0.04
CA ASN A 36 0.52 9.66 0.22
C ASN A 36 1.23 8.39 0.73
N GLY A 37 2.31 8.57 1.52
CA GLY A 37 3.11 7.49 2.09
C GLY A 37 4.13 6.87 1.15
N GLY A 38 4.34 7.44 -0.05
CA GLY A 38 5.36 7.01 -0.99
C GLY A 38 6.76 7.04 -0.37
N VAL A 39 7.62 6.12 -0.83
CA VAL A 39 8.99 6.00 -0.33
C VAL A 39 9.97 6.36 -1.44
N ARG A 40 10.87 7.29 -1.16
CA ARG A 40 11.93 7.65 -2.12
C ARG A 40 12.88 6.47 -2.32
N TYR A 41 13.04 6.07 -3.57
CA TYR A 41 14.02 5.08 -4.00
C TYR A 41 14.87 5.68 -5.12
N LYS A 42 16.12 6.03 -4.77
CA LYS A 42 17.02 6.83 -5.63
C LYS A 42 16.37 8.16 -6.01
N ASP A 43 16.17 8.39 -7.31
CA ASP A 43 15.59 9.60 -7.88
C ASP A 43 14.11 9.44 -8.26
N THR A 44 13.45 8.37 -7.80
CA THR A 44 12.03 8.09 -8.07
C THR A 44 11.26 7.82 -6.79
N CYS A 45 9.95 8.09 -6.79
CA CYS A 45 9.06 7.68 -5.71
C CYS A 45 8.45 6.30 -5.99
N LEU A 46 8.56 5.38 -5.01
CA LEU A 46 7.80 4.14 -5.01
C LEU A 46 6.46 4.40 -4.32
N CYS A 47 5.38 4.25 -5.06
CA CYS A 47 4.03 4.53 -4.57
C CYS A 47 3.41 3.32 -3.88
N LEU A 48 2.59 3.60 -2.86
CA LEU A 48 1.67 2.61 -2.30
C LEU A 48 0.61 2.24 -3.33
N ALA A 49 -0.08 1.13 -3.06
CA ALA A 49 -1.25 0.74 -3.84
C ALA A 49 -2.26 1.89 -3.92
N HIS A 50 -2.88 2.03 -5.10
CA HIS A 50 -3.87 3.05 -5.43
C HIS A 50 -3.35 4.51 -5.46
N TYR A 51 -2.03 4.71 -5.56
CA TYR A 51 -1.45 6.02 -5.86
C TYR A 51 -0.43 5.93 -7.01
N GLU A 52 -0.33 6.99 -7.79
CA GLU A 52 0.59 7.10 -8.92
C GLU A 52 1.10 8.54 -9.14
N GLY A 53 1.96 8.70 -10.14
CA GLY A 53 2.64 9.96 -10.45
C GLY A 53 4.06 9.99 -9.91
N GLU A 54 4.85 10.96 -10.37
CA GLU A 54 6.27 11.15 -10.02
C GLU A 54 6.49 11.24 -8.50
N HIS A 55 5.52 11.82 -7.80
CA HIS A 55 5.51 12.04 -6.36
C HIS A 55 4.37 11.31 -5.68
N CYS A 56 3.77 10.29 -6.30
CA CYS A 56 2.61 9.56 -5.75
C CYS A 56 1.44 10.48 -5.39
N GLN A 57 1.28 11.59 -6.13
CA GLN A 57 0.30 12.64 -5.85
C GLN A 57 -1.10 12.31 -6.39
N ASN A 58 -1.20 11.41 -7.37
CA ASN A 58 -2.46 11.07 -8.01
C ASN A 58 -3.07 9.85 -7.33
N ILE A 59 -4.34 9.94 -6.96
CA ILE A 59 -5.12 8.82 -6.46
C ILE A 59 -5.66 8.00 -7.63
N ILE A 60 -5.57 6.67 -7.53
CA ILE A 60 -6.15 5.75 -8.50
C ILE A 60 -7.49 5.26 -7.94
N CYS A 61 -8.56 5.51 -8.70
CA CYS A 61 -9.90 5.07 -8.36
C CYS A 61 -10.26 3.84 -9.20
N GLU A 62 -10.72 2.78 -8.54
CA GLU A 62 -11.10 1.55 -9.21
C GLU A 62 -12.58 1.52 -9.61
N ASN A 63 -12.95 0.52 -10.42
CA ASN A 63 -14.33 0.22 -10.78
C ASN A 63 -15.14 1.40 -11.34
N GLY A 64 -14.48 2.25 -12.14
CA GLY A 64 -15.10 3.42 -12.74
C GLY A 64 -15.29 4.60 -11.78
N GLY A 65 -14.64 4.58 -10.61
CA GLY A 65 -14.55 5.74 -9.75
C GLY A 65 -13.79 6.90 -10.41
N THR A 66 -14.18 8.13 -10.09
CA THR A 66 -13.53 9.35 -10.61
C THR A 66 -12.71 10.03 -9.52
N PRO A 67 -11.43 10.36 -9.75
CA PRO A 67 -10.63 11.11 -8.80
C PRO A 67 -11.10 12.55 -8.73
N VAL A 68 -11.46 13.01 -7.52
CA VAL A 68 -11.96 14.36 -7.25
C VAL A 68 -11.25 14.88 -6.00
N PHE A 69 -10.46 15.95 -6.13
CA PHE A 69 -9.74 16.60 -5.01
C PHE A 69 -9.01 15.64 -4.04
N GLY A 70 -8.38 14.57 -4.57
CA GLY A 70 -7.61 13.62 -3.77
C GLY A 70 -8.45 12.51 -3.09
N PHE A 71 -9.74 12.41 -3.39
CA PHE A 71 -10.59 11.28 -3.02
C PHE A 71 -11.27 10.67 -4.25
N CYS A 72 -11.77 9.44 -4.11
CA CYS A 72 -12.50 8.77 -5.18
C CYS A 72 -14.00 8.96 -5.04
N GLN A 73 -14.64 9.55 -6.05
CA GLN A 73 -16.08 9.54 -6.21
C GLN A 73 -16.49 8.22 -6.89
N CYS A 74 -17.11 7.32 -6.13
CA CYS A 74 -17.46 5.98 -6.63
C CYS A 74 -18.70 5.97 -7.52
N ALA A 75 -18.64 5.11 -8.55
CA ALA A 75 -19.81 4.76 -9.35
C ALA A 75 -20.84 3.97 -8.53
N GLY A 76 -22.10 3.95 -8.99
CA GLY A 76 -23.18 3.22 -8.32
C GLY A 76 -22.82 1.75 -8.10
N GLY A 77 -23.02 1.26 -6.87
CA GLY A 77 -22.71 -0.13 -6.49
C GLY A 77 -21.31 -0.34 -5.91
N TRP A 78 -20.42 0.68 -5.92
CA TRP A 78 -19.08 0.60 -5.32
C TRP A 78 -18.92 1.55 -4.13
N ALA A 79 -18.01 1.20 -3.22
CA ALA A 79 -17.73 1.90 -1.97
C ALA A 79 -16.26 1.73 -1.56
N GLY A 80 -15.88 2.45 -0.50
CA GLY A 80 -14.51 2.47 0.03
C GLY A 80 -13.69 3.66 -0.47
N PRO A 81 -12.50 3.88 0.13
CA PRO A 81 -11.66 5.03 -0.18
C PRO A 81 -11.16 5.05 -1.64
N PHE A 82 -11.03 3.87 -2.25
CA PHE A 82 -10.56 3.70 -3.64
C PHE A 82 -11.60 3.01 -4.54
N CYS A 83 -12.87 2.93 -4.09
CA CYS A 83 -13.97 2.26 -4.81
C CYS A 83 -13.73 0.77 -5.10
N THR A 84 -13.08 0.07 -4.18
CA THR A 84 -12.71 -1.35 -4.30
C THR A 84 -13.75 -2.31 -3.74
N TYR A 85 -14.70 -1.84 -2.93
CA TYR A 85 -15.71 -2.69 -2.30
C TYR A 85 -17.03 -2.60 -3.04
N HIS A 86 -17.67 -3.74 -3.30
CA HIS A 86 -19.04 -3.73 -3.80
C HIS A 86 -20.01 -3.45 -2.66
N ARG A 87 -20.99 -2.58 -2.86
CA ARG A 87 -21.91 -2.13 -1.80
C ARG A 87 -22.78 -3.27 -1.28
N SER A 88 -23.16 -4.21 -2.15
CA SER A 88 -23.96 -5.37 -1.78
C SER A 88 -23.24 -6.33 -0.83
N THR A 89 -21.90 -6.27 -0.74
CA THR A 89 -21.13 -7.08 0.23
C THR A 89 -20.90 -6.36 1.56
N HIS A 90 -21.31 -5.09 1.66
CA HIS A 90 -21.18 -4.25 2.86
C HIS A 90 -22.52 -3.83 3.47
N GLU A 91 -23.65 -4.33 2.95
CA GLU A 91 -25.01 -4.16 3.50
C GLU A 91 -25.30 -5.10 4.69
N TYR A 92 -24.25 -5.57 5.37
CA TYR A 92 -24.35 -6.30 6.62
C TYR A 92 -23.31 -5.74 7.61
N SER A 93 -23.63 -4.64 8.26
CA SER A 93 -22.96 -4.15 9.47
C SER A 93 -23.99 -3.47 10.35
#